data_AF-A0A1H7TYU2-F1
#
_entry.id   AF-A0A1H7TYU2-F1
#
_cell.length_a   1.000
_cell.length_b   1.000
_cell.length_c   1.000
_cell.angle_alpha   90.00
_cell.angle_beta   90.00
_cell.angle_gamma   90.00
#
_symmetry.space_group_name_H-M   'P 1'
#
loop_
_entity.id
_entity.type
_entity.pdbx_description
1 polymer ?
#
loop_
_entity_poly.entity_id
_entity_poly.type
_entity_poly.pdbx_seq_one_letter_code
_entity_poly.pdbx_strand_id
1 'polypeptide(L)'
;MIGTAVLLLLVPLCSYWETVFHRFGFRDDYSILREAREEPGKILRVCSSQGRILYGWLLEMSARAAGDIEGLCWMRLASVVCLGLLASAVFLLLLRAGWSLAPAALLAAFMPLTPSAQVLASWAICWPHALALLLATGAFALADQGLRAGTRRLVQAGGGLGAVLLMAAATLTYQSNSLFYVVLVAATLVVRRQDTFWGSVRWMVRHLCVMGAGLGVAFAVSQATFAAHVFTRSPRIRFETHWVSKAIWMVTQVLPDALAQPALDGARGAAAAVYWLMVLAAVAVISVGTVMERRRIGPAGGWRWLLGMVALSGAAYSVSFLAAERFPTYRTIYALTGVWSVFIAAALVNIGRLLPGRGRQVAIAGLAGFVLVGALLARWQSFELFAVPQGRELQLMEEGVRKAVLAKRPRIFVITATQDDSSAPRRYRDEFGSVSIDAEWVAKEVLKSLMKERFAGATDVYKQYSFAAGPKVPEPKSYDILIDMRRMREARP
;
A
#
# COMPACT_ATOMS: atom_id res chain seq x y z
N MET A 1 -24.45 3.60 14.38
CA MET A 1 -23.28 2.69 14.20
C MET A 1 -23.23 2.13 12.78
N ILE A 2 -24.26 1.41 12.32
CA ILE A 2 -24.30 0.83 10.96
C ILE A 2 -24.19 1.91 9.88
N GLY A 3 -24.96 3.01 9.98
CA GLY A 3 -24.87 4.12 9.02
C GLY A 3 -23.46 4.72 8.87
N THR A 4 -22.73 4.88 9.99
CA THR A 4 -21.34 5.36 9.96
C THR A 4 -20.41 4.37 9.27
N ALA A 5 -20.55 3.07 9.53
CA ALA A 5 -19.75 2.05 8.84
C ALA A 5 -20.01 2.06 7.32
N VAL A 6 -21.28 2.20 6.90
CA VAL A 6 -21.62 2.33 5.48
C VAL A 6 -21.01 3.59 4.87
N LEU A 7 -21.04 4.73 5.56
CA LEU A 7 -20.38 5.96 5.07
C LEU A 7 -18.86 5.80 4.92
N LEU A 8 -18.21 5.05 5.83
CA LEU A 8 -16.77 4.78 5.74
C LEU A 8 -16.40 3.93 4.53
N LEU A 9 -17.29 3.07 4.06
CA LEU A 9 -17.12 2.34 2.80
C LEU A 9 -17.03 3.30 1.60
N LEU A 10 -17.79 4.39 1.63
CA LEU A 10 -17.88 5.36 0.54
C LEU A 10 -16.68 6.31 0.47
N VAL A 11 -15.98 6.54 1.58
CA VAL A 11 -14.82 7.46 1.64
C VAL A 11 -13.78 7.18 0.54
N PRO A 12 -13.18 5.97 0.46
CA PRO A 12 -12.22 5.69 -0.60
C PRO A 12 -12.85 5.63 -2.00
N LEU A 13 -14.12 5.22 -2.13
CA LEU A 13 -14.82 5.23 -3.42
C LEU A 13 -14.90 6.65 -3.99
N CYS A 14 -15.29 7.63 -3.17
CA CYS A 14 -15.36 9.02 -3.58
C CYS A 14 -13.97 9.63 -3.83
N SER A 15 -12.98 9.32 -2.98
CA SER A 15 -11.63 9.88 -3.12
C SER A 15 -10.91 9.36 -4.37
N TYR A 16 -11.12 8.10 -4.75
CA TYR A 16 -10.37 7.46 -5.84
C TYR A 16 -11.17 7.27 -7.13
N TRP A 17 -12.43 7.71 -7.19
CA TRP A 17 -13.33 7.48 -8.33
C TRP A 17 -12.68 7.78 -9.68
N GLU A 18 -12.12 8.99 -9.82
CA GLU A 18 -11.48 9.43 -11.07
C GLU A 18 -10.25 8.59 -11.42
N THR A 19 -9.47 8.17 -10.42
CA THR A 19 -8.29 7.32 -10.63
C THR A 19 -8.67 5.91 -11.04
N VAL A 20 -9.70 5.33 -10.41
CA VAL A 20 -10.13 3.94 -10.69
C VAL A 20 -10.53 3.79 -12.16
N PHE A 21 -11.38 4.71 -12.65
CA PHE A 21 -11.98 4.62 -13.98
C PHE A 21 -11.18 5.32 -15.08
N HIS A 22 -10.05 5.95 -14.77
CA HIS A 22 -9.13 6.42 -15.80
C HIS A 22 -8.50 5.22 -16.53
N ARG A 23 -8.41 5.28 -17.86
CA ARG A 23 -7.78 4.24 -18.68
C ARG A 23 -6.26 4.38 -18.62
N PHE A 24 -5.61 3.49 -17.88
CA PHE A 24 -4.15 3.34 -17.81
C PHE A 24 -3.77 2.00 -17.17
N GLY A 25 -2.57 1.53 -17.47
CA GLY A 25 -1.82 0.59 -16.64
C GLY A 25 -0.54 1.24 -16.11
N PHE A 26 0.02 0.69 -15.03
CA PHE A 26 1.24 1.16 -14.41
C PHE A 26 2.29 0.04 -14.36
N ARG A 27 3.45 0.28 -15.00
CA ARG A 27 4.61 -0.63 -15.04
C ARG A 27 4.25 -2.09 -15.36
N ASP A 28 4.28 -2.95 -14.35
CA ASP A 28 4.05 -4.39 -14.47
C ASP A 28 2.61 -4.74 -14.88
N ASP A 29 1.64 -3.83 -14.79
CA ASP A 29 0.25 -4.10 -15.19
C ASP A 29 0.18 -4.64 -16.63
N TYR A 30 0.99 -4.09 -17.56
CA TYR A 30 0.99 -4.49 -18.97
C TYR A 30 1.57 -5.90 -19.19
N SER A 31 2.67 -6.24 -18.53
CA SER A 31 3.26 -7.58 -18.63
C SER A 31 2.35 -8.62 -17.99
N ILE A 32 1.75 -8.30 -16.83
CA ILE A 32 0.82 -9.17 -16.11
C ILE A 32 -0.44 -9.48 -16.93
N LEU A 33 -1.03 -8.48 -17.60
CA LEU A 33 -2.15 -8.70 -18.50
C LEU A 33 -1.80 -9.70 -19.60
N ARG A 34 -0.66 -9.54 -20.26
CA ARG A 34 -0.22 -10.44 -21.32
C ARG A 34 0.08 -11.83 -20.77
N GLU A 35 0.86 -11.93 -19.71
CA GLU A 35 1.30 -13.21 -19.12
C GLU A 35 0.11 -14.04 -18.63
N ALA A 36 -0.93 -13.42 -18.05
CA ALA A 36 -2.12 -14.13 -17.61
C ALA A 36 -2.88 -14.84 -18.75
N ARG A 37 -2.75 -14.33 -19.99
CA ARG A 37 -3.39 -14.85 -21.19
C ARG A 37 -2.48 -15.79 -21.99
N GLU A 38 -1.22 -15.40 -22.18
CA GLU A 38 -0.30 -16.05 -23.12
C GLU A 38 0.67 -17.02 -22.44
N GLU A 39 0.92 -16.85 -21.13
CA GLU A 39 1.83 -17.70 -20.34
C GLU A 39 1.17 -18.14 -19.01
N PRO A 40 0.05 -18.90 -19.04
CA PRO A 40 -0.62 -19.36 -17.82
C PRO A 40 0.33 -20.03 -16.83
N GLY A 41 0.19 -19.69 -15.55
CA GLY A 41 1.01 -20.16 -14.44
C GLY A 41 2.30 -19.37 -14.23
N LYS A 42 2.72 -18.50 -15.16
CA LYS A 42 3.96 -17.72 -15.02
C LYS A 42 3.89 -16.74 -13.86
N ILE A 43 2.79 -16.01 -13.74
CA ILE A 43 2.58 -15.02 -12.67
C ILE A 43 2.60 -15.72 -11.31
N LEU A 44 1.86 -16.83 -11.18
CA LEU A 44 1.89 -17.67 -10.00
C LEU A 44 3.32 -18.12 -9.66
N ARG A 45 4.06 -18.68 -10.62
CA ARG A 45 5.43 -19.17 -10.40
C ARG A 45 6.37 -18.05 -9.94
N VAL A 46 6.33 -16.88 -10.60
CA VAL A 46 7.19 -15.74 -10.26
C VAL A 46 6.86 -15.20 -8.87
N CYS A 47 5.59 -15.02 -8.53
CA CYS A 47 5.20 -14.54 -7.21
C CYS A 47 5.49 -15.56 -6.10
N SER A 48 5.21 -16.84 -6.35
CA SER A 48 5.51 -17.93 -5.41
C SER A 48 7.00 -18.10 -5.17
N SER A 49 7.86 -17.83 -6.16
CA SER A 49 9.32 -17.79 -5.96
C SER A 49 9.77 -16.80 -4.88
N GLN A 50 8.92 -15.82 -4.57
CA GLN A 50 9.11 -14.77 -3.56
C GLN A 50 8.29 -15.02 -2.28
N GLY A 51 7.70 -16.21 -2.13
CA GLY A 51 6.85 -16.58 -0.98
C GLY A 51 5.45 -15.96 -0.99
N ARG A 52 4.98 -15.49 -2.16
CA ARG A 52 3.67 -14.82 -2.32
C ARG A 52 2.69 -15.66 -3.14
N ILE A 53 2.42 -16.87 -2.66
CA ILE A 53 1.66 -17.90 -3.39
C ILE A 53 0.22 -17.45 -3.67
N LEU A 54 -0.49 -16.97 -2.64
CA LEU A 54 -1.88 -16.54 -2.79
C LEU A 54 -1.98 -15.28 -3.64
N TYR A 55 -1.02 -14.37 -3.54
CA TYR A 55 -0.97 -13.19 -4.40
C TYR A 55 -0.77 -13.56 -5.86
N GLY A 56 0.17 -14.45 -6.17
CA GLY A 56 0.38 -14.91 -7.55
C GLY A 56 -0.86 -15.53 -8.16
N TRP A 57 -1.57 -16.36 -7.40
CA TRP A 57 -2.82 -16.98 -7.83
C TRP A 57 -3.94 -15.96 -8.07
N LEU A 58 -4.19 -15.08 -7.09
CA LEU A 58 -5.21 -14.03 -7.18
C LEU A 58 -4.92 -13.06 -8.33
N LEU A 59 -3.66 -12.66 -8.48
CA LEU A 59 -3.22 -11.74 -9.52
C LEU A 59 -3.39 -12.34 -10.92
N GLU A 60 -2.99 -13.60 -11.11
CA GLU A 60 -3.16 -14.27 -12.40
C GLU A 60 -4.63 -14.40 -12.80
N MET A 61 -5.49 -14.82 -11.86
CA MET A 61 -6.92 -14.95 -12.11
C MET A 61 -7.58 -13.62 -12.42
N SER A 62 -7.29 -12.59 -11.64
CA SER A 62 -7.86 -11.25 -11.83
C SER A 62 -7.36 -10.57 -13.10
N ALA A 63 -6.08 -10.71 -13.45
CA ALA A 63 -5.52 -10.17 -14.69
C ALA A 63 -6.10 -10.89 -15.92
N ARG A 64 -6.34 -12.21 -15.84
CA ARG A 64 -7.03 -12.95 -16.90
C ARG A 64 -8.48 -12.45 -17.06
N ALA A 65 -9.18 -12.20 -15.96
CA ALA A 65 -10.54 -11.67 -15.98
C ALA A 65 -10.60 -10.22 -16.46
N ALA A 66 -9.60 -9.39 -16.15
CA ALA A 66 -9.49 -8.02 -16.64
C ALA A 66 -9.34 -7.98 -18.17
N GLY A 67 -8.58 -8.91 -18.76
CA GLY A 67 -8.58 -9.14 -20.21
C GLY A 67 -7.81 -8.11 -21.04
N ASP A 68 -7.79 -6.83 -20.66
CA ASP A 68 -7.10 -5.74 -21.36
C ASP A 68 -6.83 -4.54 -20.41
N ILE A 69 -6.40 -3.42 -20.98
CA ILE A 69 -6.06 -2.19 -20.24
C ILE A 69 -7.31 -1.55 -19.63
N GLU A 70 -8.47 -1.64 -20.28
CA GLU A 70 -9.72 -1.11 -19.77
C GLU A 70 -10.17 -1.89 -18.52
N GLY A 71 -10.03 -3.22 -18.55
CA GLY A 71 -10.38 -4.07 -17.43
C GLY A 71 -9.55 -3.87 -16.16
N LEU A 72 -8.40 -3.18 -16.21
CA LEU A 72 -7.61 -2.85 -15.02
C LEU A 72 -8.38 -1.97 -14.02
N CYS A 73 -9.41 -1.23 -14.49
CA CYS A 73 -10.26 -0.45 -13.59
C CYS A 73 -10.98 -1.32 -12.56
N TRP A 74 -11.34 -2.56 -12.90
CA TRP A 74 -12.02 -3.48 -11.98
C TRP A 74 -11.10 -3.98 -10.88
N MET A 75 -9.81 -4.17 -11.19
CA MET A 75 -8.80 -4.50 -10.19
C MET A 75 -8.57 -3.33 -9.23
N ARG A 76 -8.46 -2.10 -9.75
CA ARG A 76 -8.40 -0.88 -8.91
C ARG A 76 -9.65 -0.71 -8.05
N LEU A 77 -10.83 -0.96 -8.61
CA LEU A 77 -12.10 -0.91 -7.87
C LEU A 77 -12.10 -1.95 -6.74
N ALA A 78 -11.61 -3.16 -6.98
CA ALA A 78 -11.46 -4.18 -5.93
C ALA A 78 -10.55 -3.69 -4.79
N SER A 79 -9.42 -3.02 -5.09
CA SER A 79 -8.59 -2.37 -4.06
C SER A 79 -9.39 -1.39 -3.22
N VAL A 80 -10.13 -0.49 -3.88
CA VAL A 80 -10.89 0.58 -3.23
C VAL A 80 -12.03 0.03 -2.37
N VAL A 81 -12.73 -1.01 -2.84
CA VAL A 81 -13.74 -1.72 -2.04
C VAL A 81 -13.10 -2.38 -0.82
N CYS A 82 -11.95 -3.05 -0.98
CA CYS A 82 -11.24 -3.64 0.16
C CYS A 82 -10.81 -2.56 1.18
N LEU A 83 -10.36 -1.39 0.73
CA LEU A 83 -10.01 -0.26 1.60
C LEU A 83 -11.23 0.31 2.34
N GLY A 84 -12.40 0.36 1.70
CA GLY A 84 -13.66 0.79 2.35
C GLY A 84 -14.15 -0.21 3.41
N LEU A 85 -14.04 -1.51 3.10
CA LEU A 85 -14.31 -2.58 4.06
C LEU A 85 -13.31 -2.53 5.24
N LEU A 86 -12.05 -2.21 4.97
CA LEU A 86 -11.02 -2.06 5.99
C LEU A 86 -11.37 -0.92 6.95
N ALA A 87 -11.73 0.25 6.43
CA ALA A 87 -12.18 1.38 7.24
C ALA A 87 -13.38 1.00 8.13
N SER A 88 -14.37 0.33 7.54
CA SER A 88 -15.56 -0.14 8.26
C SER A 88 -15.19 -1.12 9.39
N ALA A 89 -14.35 -2.12 9.10
CA ALA A 89 -13.92 -3.12 10.07
C ALA A 89 -13.08 -2.50 11.20
N VAL A 90 -12.12 -1.63 10.85
CA VAL A 90 -11.31 -0.89 11.82
C VAL A 90 -12.22 -0.08 12.74
N PHE A 91 -13.18 0.68 12.20
CA PHE A 91 -14.12 1.46 13.01
C PHE A 91 -14.87 0.60 14.03
N LEU A 92 -15.45 -0.52 13.59
CA LEU A 92 -16.19 -1.42 14.49
C LEU A 92 -15.28 -2.02 15.57
N LEU A 93 -14.04 -2.38 15.23
CA LEU A 93 -13.06 -2.89 16.19
C LEU A 93 -12.58 -1.81 17.17
N LEU A 94 -12.41 -0.57 16.73
CA LEU A 94 -12.09 0.56 17.60
C LEU A 94 -13.21 0.82 18.62
N LEU A 95 -14.47 0.82 18.18
CA LEU A 95 -15.61 0.93 19.10
C LEU A 95 -15.63 -0.22 20.11
N ARG A 96 -15.43 -1.46 19.63
CA ARG A 96 -15.36 -2.65 20.49
C ARG A 96 -14.19 -2.61 21.48
N ALA A 97 -13.09 -1.94 21.13
CA ALA A 97 -11.94 -1.72 22.00
C ALA A 97 -12.18 -0.60 23.04
N GLY A 98 -13.22 0.22 22.88
CA GLY A 98 -13.57 1.29 23.81
C GLY A 98 -13.22 2.70 23.35
N TRP A 99 -12.93 2.89 22.05
CA TRP A 99 -12.80 4.24 21.50
C TRP A 99 -14.16 4.95 21.44
N SER A 100 -14.15 6.26 21.66
CA SER A 100 -15.34 7.08 21.42
C SER A 100 -15.64 7.18 19.92
N LEU A 101 -16.94 7.30 19.59
CA LEU A 101 -17.48 7.27 18.23
C LEU A 101 -16.71 8.13 17.21
N ALA A 102 -16.53 9.41 17.49
CA ALA A 102 -15.96 10.35 16.51
C ALA A 102 -14.47 10.08 16.22
N PRO A 103 -13.56 10.00 17.21
CA PRO A 103 -12.16 9.58 16.95
C PRO A 103 -12.04 8.22 16.27
N ALA A 104 -12.90 7.25 16.61
CA ALA A 104 -12.91 5.95 15.95
C ALA A 104 -13.27 6.07 14.47
N ALA A 105 -14.33 6.82 14.14
CA ALA A 105 -14.77 7.03 12.76
C ALA A 105 -13.72 7.80 11.95
N LEU A 106 -13.15 8.86 12.51
CA LEU A 106 -12.16 9.71 11.83
C LEU A 106 -10.83 8.97 11.60
N LEU A 107 -10.34 8.23 12.59
CA LEU A 107 -9.14 7.42 12.41
C LEU A 107 -9.36 6.32 11.36
N ALA A 108 -10.51 5.65 11.41
CA ALA A 108 -10.87 4.65 10.42
C ALA A 108 -11.03 5.24 9.01
N ALA A 109 -11.61 6.43 8.88
CA ALA A 109 -11.73 7.17 7.62
C ALA A 109 -10.36 7.59 7.07
N PHE A 110 -9.39 7.88 7.94
CA PHE A 110 -8.04 8.26 7.52
C PHE A 110 -7.22 7.10 6.97
N MET A 111 -7.39 5.88 7.52
CA MET A 111 -6.61 4.71 7.09
C MET A 111 -6.58 4.50 5.57
N PRO A 112 -7.70 4.55 4.83
CA PRO A 112 -7.69 4.39 3.37
C PRO A 112 -7.26 5.64 2.59
N LEU A 113 -6.83 6.72 3.26
CA LEU A 113 -6.39 7.98 2.64
C LEU A 113 -4.87 8.20 2.73
N THR A 114 -4.15 7.30 3.42
CA THR A 114 -2.69 7.37 3.53
C THR A 114 -2.03 7.17 2.16
N PRO A 115 -0.80 7.67 1.95
CA PRO A 115 -0.06 7.43 0.71
C PRO A 115 0.05 5.93 0.35
N SER A 116 0.23 5.05 1.34
CA SER A 116 0.19 3.60 1.11
C SER A 116 -1.13 3.12 0.51
N ALA A 117 -2.27 3.63 0.99
CA ALA A 117 -3.59 3.32 0.45
C ALA A 117 -3.77 3.85 -0.97
N GLN A 118 -3.24 5.04 -1.25
CA GLN A 118 -3.28 5.65 -2.58
C GLN A 118 -2.54 4.81 -3.61
N VAL A 119 -1.36 4.27 -3.28
CA VAL A 119 -0.63 3.33 -4.15
C VAL A 119 -1.48 2.09 -4.43
N LEU A 120 -2.08 1.51 -3.39
CA LEU A 120 -2.95 0.33 -3.52
C LEU A 120 -4.19 0.59 -4.39
N ALA A 121 -4.79 1.78 -4.30
CA ALA A 121 -5.94 2.17 -5.10
C ALA A 121 -5.59 2.48 -6.57
N SER A 122 -4.36 2.94 -6.82
CA SER A 122 -3.95 3.45 -8.15
C SER A 122 -3.25 2.38 -9.00
N TRP A 123 -2.54 1.43 -8.40
CA TRP A 123 -1.81 0.37 -9.11
C TRP A 123 -2.62 -0.93 -9.13
N ALA A 124 -3.07 -1.37 -10.31
CA ALA A 124 -4.03 -2.46 -10.43
C ALA A 124 -3.51 -3.78 -9.84
N ILE A 125 -2.23 -4.16 -10.05
CA ILE A 125 -1.68 -5.38 -9.43
C ILE A 125 -1.72 -5.38 -7.90
N CYS A 126 -1.85 -4.22 -7.24
CA CYS A 126 -1.83 -4.12 -5.78
C CYS A 126 -3.18 -4.47 -5.12
N TRP A 127 -4.24 -4.79 -5.86
CA TRP A 127 -5.53 -5.13 -5.24
C TRP A 127 -5.48 -6.29 -4.23
N PRO A 128 -4.69 -7.38 -4.43
CA PRO A 128 -4.61 -8.42 -3.41
C PRO A 128 -3.83 -7.94 -2.19
N HIS A 129 -3.00 -6.90 -2.29
CA HIS A 129 -2.37 -6.28 -1.12
C HIS A 129 -3.41 -5.61 -0.22
N ALA A 130 -4.49 -5.03 -0.78
CA ALA A 130 -5.60 -4.49 -0.01
C ALA A 130 -6.41 -5.60 0.68
N LEU A 131 -6.59 -6.75 0.01
CA LEU A 131 -7.18 -7.95 0.63
C LEU A 131 -6.34 -8.45 1.82
N ALA A 132 -5.00 -8.42 1.72
CA ALA A 132 -4.12 -8.81 2.83
C ALA A 132 -4.36 -7.98 4.11
N LEU A 133 -4.71 -6.69 3.98
CA LEU A 133 -5.06 -5.82 5.11
C LEU A 133 -6.36 -6.29 5.80
N LEU A 134 -7.36 -6.70 5.02
CA LEU A 134 -8.61 -7.26 5.54
C LEU A 134 -8.38 -8.58 6.26
N LEU A 135 -7.58 -9.47 5.67
CA LEU A 135 -7.23 -10.75 6.29
C LEU A 135 -6.49 -10.53 7.62
N ALA A 136 -5.54 -9.59 7.67
CA ALA A 136 -4.85 -9.21 8.90
C ALA A 136 -5.79 -8.61 9.96
N THR A 137 -6.74 -7.79 9.53
CA THR A 137 -7.78 -7.21 10.40
C THR A 137 -8.70 -8.30 10.96
N GLY A 138 -9.10 -9.26 10.14
CA GLY A 138 -9.87 -10.43 10.56
C GLY A 138 -9.08 -11.33 11.52
N ALA A 139 -7.79 -11.54 11.26
CA ALA A 139 -6.91 -12.26 12.16
C ALA A 139 -6.84 -11.61 13.54
N PHE A 140 -6.75 -10.27 13.60
CA PHE A 140 -6.80 -9.55 14.88
C PHE A 140 -8.15 -9.74 15.58
N ALA A 141 -9.27 -9.62 14.86
CA ALA A 141 -10.60 -9.77 15.44
C ALA A 141 -10.81 -11.16 16.09
N LEU A 142 -10.36 -12.23 15.41
CA LEU A 142 -10.41 -13.60 15.93
C LEU A 142 -9.48 -13.80 17.13
N ALA A 143 -8.26 -13.26 17.05
CA ALA A 143 -7.30 -13.35 18.14
C ALA A 143 -7.79 -12.61 19.39
N ASP A 144 -8.30 -11.38 19.25
CA ASP A 144 -8.82 -10.61 20.37
C ASP A 144 -10.02 -11.30 21.01
N GLN A 145 -10.91 -11.92 20.23
CA GLN A 145 -12.01 -12.70 20.77
C GLN A 145 -11.51 -13.93 21.55
N GLY A 146 -10.56 -14.67 20.99
CA GLY A 146 -10.00 -15.87 21.61
C GLY A 146 -9.20 -15.58 22.88
N LEU A 147 -8.52 -14.42 22.96
CA LEU A 147 -7.66 -14.04 24.08
C LEU A 147 -8.38 -13.36 25.25
N ARG A 148 -9.69 -13.09 25.15
CA ARG A 148 -10.50 -12.50 26.22
C ARG A 148 -10.64 -13.43 27.42
N ALA A 149 -10.63 -12.84 28.62
CA ALA A 149 -10.89 -13.56 29.86
C ALA A 149 -12.34 -14.08 29.89
N GLY A 150 -12.53 -15.31 30.37
CA GLY A 150 -13.86 -15.96 30.45
C GLY A 150 -14.37 -16.56 29.14
N THR A 151 -13.61 -16.47 28.03
CA THR A 151 -13.97 -17.13 26.77
C THR A 151 -13.95 -18.65 26.93
N ARG A 152 -14.99 -19.35 26.42
CA ARG A 152 -15.06 -20.82 26.43
C ARG A 152 -13.85 -21.41 25.68
N ARG A 153 -13.29 -22.52 26.18
CA ARG A 153 -12.09 -23.17 25.60
C ARG A 153 -12.19 -23.43 24.09
N LEU A 154 -13.35 -23.86 23.60
CA LEU A 154 -13.59 -24.09 22.17
C LEU A 154 -13.48 -22.80 21.34
N VAL A 155 -14.04 -21.70 21.83
CA VAL A 155 -13.98 -20.38 21.16
C VAL A 155 -12.56 -19.83 21.20
N GLN A 156 -11.85 -20.05 22.31
CA GLN A 156 -10.44 -19.69 22.44
C GLN A 156 -9.56 -20.44 21.44
N ALA A 157 -9.70 -21.76 21.34
CA ALA A 157 -8.95 -22.58 20.41
C ALA A 157 -9.29 -22.24 18.95
N GLY A 158 -10.58 -22.14 18.63
CA GLY A 158 -11.05 -21.79 17.29
C GLY A 158 -10.63 -20.38 16.86
N GLY A 159 -10.73 -19.39 17.75
CA GLY A 159 -10.28 -18.02 17.49
C GLY A 159 -8.76 -17.92 17.31
N GLY A 160 -7.99 -18.65 18.13
CA GLY A 160 -6.54 -18.71 18.00
C GLY A 160 -6.09 -19.34 16.68
N LEU A 161 -6.61 -20.53 16.35
CA LEU A 161 -6.28 -21.22 15.10
C LEU A 161 -6.72 -20.40 13.87
N GLY A 162 -7.95 -19.89 13.88
CA GLY A 162 -8.48 -19.05 12.80
C GLY A 162 -7.64 -17.78 12.59
N ALA A 163 -7.18 -17.14 13.68
CA ALA A 163 -6.30 -15.99 13.58
C ALA A 163 -4.95 -16.32 12.95
N VAL A 164 -4.32 -17.45 13.33
CA VAL A 164 -3.05 -17.91 12.76
C VAL A 164 -3.20 -18.20 11.26
N LEU A 165 -4.28 -18.89 10.87
CA LEU A 165 -4.55 -19.23 9.47
C LEU A 165 -4.83 -17.98 8.62
N LEU A 166 -5.64 -17.04 9.11
CA LEU A 166 -5.89 -15.78 8.40
C LEU A 166 -4.61 -14.92 8.29
N MET A 167 -3.79 -14.89 9.34
CA MET A 167 -2.50 -14.19 9.32
C MET A 167 -1.52 -14.84 8.31
N ALA A 168 -1.51 -16.17 8.24
CA ALA A 168 -0.71 -16.90 7.24
C ALA A 168 -1.20 -16.59 5.82
N ALA A 169 -2.51 -16.59 5.59
CA ALA A 169 -3.10 -16.24 4.28
C ALA A 169 -2.80 -14.78 3.90
N ALA A 170 -2.91 -13.84 4.83
CA ALA A 170 -2.51 -12.45 4.61
C ALA A 170 -1.04 -12.34 4.19
N THR A 171 -0.17 -13.11 4.86
CA THR A 171 1.28 -13.10 4.60
C THR A 171 1.65 -13.75 3.27
N LEU A 172 1.01 -14.88 2.92
CA LEU A 172 1.16 -15.54 1.61
C LEU A 172 0.57 -14.70 0.45
N THR A 173 -0.21 -13.68 0.78
CA THR A 173 -0.65 -12.64 -0.16
C THR A 173 0.41 -11.54 -0.22
N TYR A 174 0.53 -10.72 0.83
CA TYR A 174 1.54 -9.67 0.88
C TYR A 174 2.09 -9.46 2.28
N GLN A 175 3.37 -9.80 2.48
CA GLN A 175 3.97 -9.90 3.80
C GLN A 175 3.99 -8.57 4.57
N SER A 176 4.25 -7.44 3.92
CA SER A 176 4.28 -6.14 4.62
C SER A 176 2.88 -5.69 5.05
N ASN A 177 1.84 -6.00 4.28
CA ASN A 177 0.47 -5.61 4.61
C ASN A 177 -0.18 -6.54 5.64
N SER A 178 0.28 -7.79 5.76
CA SER A 178 -0.21 -8.67 6.82
C SER A 178 0.11 -8.12 8.22
N LEU A 179 1.17 -7.31 8.34
CA LEU A 179 1.55 -6.64 9.58
C LEU A 179 0.56 -5.58 10.04
N PHE A 180 -0.44 -5.21 9.23
CA PHE A 180 -1.51 -4.27 9.63
C PHE A 180 -2.28 -4.74 10.88
N TYR A 181 -2.22 -6.03 11.20
CA TYR A 181 -2.62 -6.60 12.49
C TYR A 181 -2.18 -5.75 13.69
N VAL A 182 -0.93 -5.27 13.70
CA VAL A 182 -0.37 -4.54 14.84
C VAL A 182 -0.91 -3.12 14.98
N VAL A 183 -1.53 -2.56 13.94
CA VAL A 183 -2.25 -1.28 14.01
C VAL A 183 -3.41 -1.38 14.99
N LEU A 184 -4.14 -2.50 14.97
CA LEU A 184 -5.25 -2.75 15.88
C LEU A 184 -4.77 -3.12 17.29
N VAL A 185 -3.58 -3.74 17.39
CA VAL A 185 -2.88 -3.93 18.68
C VAL A 185 -2.56 -2.56 19.30
N ALA A 186 -1.98 -1.64 18.52
CA ALA A 186 -1.70 -0.27 18.96
C ALA A 186 -2.99 0.45 19.38
N ALA A 187 -4.04 0.34 18.56
CA ALA A 187 -5.29 1.02 18.82
C ALA A 187 -5.99 0.53 20.08
N THR A 188 -5.90 -0.76 20.38
CA THR A 188 -6.45 -1.30 21.62
C THR A 188 -5.56 -0.91 22.81
N LEU A 189 -4.22 -0.95 22.65
CA LEU A 189 -3.28 -0.59 23.71
C LEU A 189 -3.52 0.83 24.28
N VAL A 190 -3.81 1.81 23.42
CA VAL A 190 -4.00 3.21 23.88
C VAL A 190 -5.28 3.43 24.70
N VAL A 191 -6.28 2.54 24.58
CA VAL A 191 -7.53 2.62 25.35
C VAL A 191 -7.55 1.72 26.58
N ARG A 192 -6.64 0.74 26.70
CA ARG A 192 -6.47 -0.17 27.86
C ARG A 192 -5.89 0.52 29.10
N ARG A 193 -6.47 1.65 29.51
CA ARG A 193 -5.90 2.52 30.56
C ARG A 193 -5.93 1.94 31.96
N GLN A 194 -6.93 1.12 32.25
CA GLN A 194 -7.16 0.51 33.56
C GLN A 194 -6.26 -0.72 33.82
N ASP A 195 -5.61 -1.24 32.79
CA ASP A 195 -4.68 -2.35 32.94
C ASP A 195 -3.38 -1.91 33.61
N THR A 196 -2.79 -2.81 34.38
CA THR A 196 -1.41 -2.67 34.83
C THR A 196 -0.46 -2.67 33.63
N PHE A 197 0.72 -2.05 33.81
CA PHE A 197 1.75 -2.02 32.78
C PHE A 197 2.09 -3.45 32.28
N TRP A 198 2.40 -4.35 33.20
CA TRP A 198 2.71 -5.75 32.88
C TRP A 198 1.52 -6.52 32.29
N GLY A 199 0.28 -6.18 32.67
CA GLY A 199 -0.91 -6.71 32.03
C GLY A 199 -0.98 -6.34 30.55
N SER A 200 -0.71 -5.07 30.23
CA SER A 200 -0.64 -4.57 28.85
C SER A 200 0.49 -5.23 28.05
N VAL A 201 1.67 -5.39 28.67
CA VAL A 201 2.81 -6.10 28.06
C VAL A 201 2.45 -7.54 27.72
N ARG A 202 1.91 -8.29 28.68
CA ARG A 202 1.53 -9.69 28.48
C ARG A 202 0.46 -9.85 27.39
N TRP A 203 -0.51 -8.94 27.36
CA TRP A 203 -1.53 -8.92 26.31
C TRP A 203 -0.91 -8.65 24.94
N MET A 204 -0.04 -7.65 24.83
CA MET A 204 0.68 -7.34 23.59
C MET A 204 1.53 -8.52 23.12
N VAL A 205 2.28 -9.16 24.01
CA VAL A 205 3.09 -10.35 23.70
C VAL A 205 2.22 -11.48 23.15
N ARG A 206 1.05 -11.76 23.74
CA ARG A 206 0.14 -12.80 23.23
C ARG A 206 -0.30 -12.52 21.78
N HIS A 207 -0.64 -11.27 21.46
CA HIS A 207 -0.98 -10.86 20.10
C HIS A 207 0.22 -10.99 19.14
N LEU A 208 1.42 -10.59 19.57
CA LEU A 208 2.64 -10.75 18.79
C LEU A 208 3.01 -12.23 18.58
N CYS A 209 2.72 -13.12 19.53
CA CYS A 209 2.88 -14.56 19.36
C CYS A 209 1.92 -15.12 18.31
N VAL A 210 0.65 -14.69 18.28
CA VAL A 210 -0.32 -15.09 17.24
C VAL A 210 0.15 -14.62 15.86
N MET A 211 0.57 -13.35 15.76
CA MET A 211 1.13 -12.79 14.53
C MET A 211 2.38 -13.58 14.07
N GLY A 212 3.32 -13.82 14.99
CA GLY A 212 4.54 -14.59 14.74
C GLY A 212 4.27 -16.02 14.32
N ALA A 213 3.28 -16.69 14.91
CA ALA A 213 2.85 -18.02 14.50
C ALA A 213 2.29 -18.01 13.07
N GLY A 214 1.46 -17.04 12.71
CA GLY A 214 0.96 -16.89 11.34
C GLY A 214 2.05 -16.64 10.30
N LEU A 215 3.01 -15.75 10.62
CA LEU A 215 4.20 -15.53 9.79
C LEU A 215 5.03 -16.81 9.65
N GLY A 216 5.22 -17.55 10.74
CA GLY A 216 5.94 -18.82 10.78
C GLY A 216 5.27 -19.90 9.91
N VAL A 217 3.94 -20.01 9.96
CA VAL A 217 3.17 -20.93 9.09
C VAL A 217 3.33 -20.55 7.62
N ALA A 218 3.18 -19.27 7.26
CA ALA A 218 3.39 -18.82 5.87
C ALA A 218 4.81 -19.08 5.37
N PHE A 219 5.81 -18.88 6.23
CA PHE A 219 7.20 -19.20 5.94
C PHE A 219 7.39 -20.71 5.72
N ALA A 220 6.86 -21.55 6.61
CA ALA A 220 6.93 -23.00 6.50
C ALA A 220 6.27 -23.51 5.21
N VAL A 221 5.09 -22.99 4.85
CA VAL A 221 4.42 -23.30 3.58
C VAL A 221 5.33 -22.92 2.40
N SER A 222 5.91 -21.72 2.39
CA SER A 222 6.82 -21.30 1.32
C SER A 222 8.04 -22.22 1.20
N GLN A 223 8.70 -22.53 2.33
CA GLN A 223 9.85 -23.44 2.33
C GLN A 223 9.48 -24.86 1.88
N ALA A 224 8.32 -25.38 2.30
CA ALA A 224 7.84 -26.68 1.87
C ALA A 224 7.64 -26.73 0.34
N THR A 225 7.07 -25.67 -0.25
CA THR A 225 6.91 -25.61 -1.71
C THR A 225 8.24 -25.53 -2.46
N PHE A 226 9.26 -24.91 -1.87
CA PHE A 226 10.61 -24.89 -2.45
C PHE A 226 11.32 -26.23 -2.33
N ALA A 227 11.23 -26.87 -1.16
CA ALA A 227 11.82 -28.18 -0.89
C ALA A 227 11.17 -29.28 -1.75
N ALA A 228 9.86 -29.19 -2.00
CA ALA A 228 9.14 -30.07 -2.89
C ALA A 228 9.32 -29.73 -4.38
N HIS A 229 10.17 -28.75 -4.73
CA HIS A 229 10.42 -28.28 -6.10
C HIS A 229 9.17 -27.82 -6.86
N VAL A 230 8.09 -27.47 -6.15
CA VAL A 230 6.88 -26.89 -6.76
C VAL A 230 7.19 -25.50 -7.32
N PHE A 231 8.01 -24.73 -6.59
CA PHE A 231 8.49 -23.42 -7.03
C PHE A 231 9.99 -23.28 -6.80
N THR A 232 10.66 -22.53 -7.67
CA THR A 232 12.09 -22.19 -7.50
C THR A 232 12.22 -20.97 -6.62
N ARG A 233 13.10 -21.01 -5.61
CA ARG A 233 13.35 -19.85 -4.74
C ARG A 233 14.00 -18.70 -5.52
N SER A 234 13.47 -17.49 -5.37
CA SER A 234 14.05 -16.29 -5.97
C SER A 234 15.36 -15.89 -5.29
N PRO A 235 16.39 -15.46 -6.05
CA PRO A 235 17.61 -14.87 -5.48
C PRO A 235 17.36 -13.54 -4.75
N ARG A 236 16.17 -12.92 -4.94
CA ARG A 236 15.78 -11.71 -4.20
C ARG A 236 15.47 -11.97 -2.72
N ILE A 237 15.21 -13.22 -2.32
CA ILE A 237 14.98 -13.58 -0.91
C ILE A 237 16.33 -13.63 -0.17
N ARG A 238 16.78 -12.46 0.31
CA ARG A 238 17.99 -12.29 1.12
C ARG A 238 17.68 -11.58 2.43
N PHE A 239 18.33 -12.04 3.49
CA PHE A 239 18.27 -11.41 4.80
C PHE A 239 19.29 -10.27 4.90
N GLU A 240 18.94 -9.23 5.65
CA GLU A 240 19.86 -8.15 6.03
C GLU A 240 20.97 -8.70 6.95
N THR A 241 22.18 -8.18 6.75
CA THR A 241 23.37 -8.56 7.55
C THR A 241 23.90 -7.39 8.35
N HIS A 242 23.56 -6.15 7.97
CA HIS A 242 24.06 -4.91 8.57
C HIS A 242 22.98 -4.19 9.38
N TRP A 243 22.54 -4.82 10.47
CA TRP A 243 21.41 -4.40 11.30
C TRP A 243 21.49 -2.96 11.83
N VAL A 244 22.66 -2.51 12.28
CA VAL A 244 22.83 -1.14 12.81
C VAL A 244 22.59 -0.11 11.72
N SER A 245 23.22 -0.30 10.55
CA SER A 245 23.03 0.61 9.41
C SER A 245 21.58 0.60 8.90
N LYS A 246 20.91 -0.57 8.95
CA LYS A 246 19.49 -0.71 8.61
C LYS A 246 18.59 0.02 9.61
N ALA A 247 18.91 -0.01 10.90
CA ALA A 247 18.20 0.74 11.93
C ALA A 247 18.33 2.25 11.73
N ILE A 248 19.54 2.75 11.47
CA ILE A 248 19.76 4.18 11.17
C ILE A 248 18.99 4.58 9.91
N TRP A 249 19.06 3.76 8.85
CA TRP A 249 18.30 3.99 7.62
C TRP A 249 16.79 3.99 7.86
N MET A 250 16.27 3.07 8.68
CA MET A 250 14.85 3.03 9.02
C MET A 250 14.42 4.31 9.75
N VAL A 251 15.19 4.78 10.73
CA VAL A 251 14.87 6.01 11.48
C VAL A 251 14.99 7.25 10.61
N THR A 252 15.91 7.29 9.66
CA THR A 252 16.20 8.50 8.85
C THR A 252 15.45 8.55 7.51
N GLN A 253 15.02 7.42 6.97
CA GLN A 253 14.43 7.32 5.62
C GLN A 253 13.03 6.70 5.60
N VAL A 254 12.65 5.90 6.61
CA VAL A 254 11.35 5.19 6.64
C VAL A 254 10.40 5.85 7.63
N LEU A 255 10.87 6.10 8.85
CA LEU A 255 10.07 6.67 9.92
C LEU A 255 9.53 8.07 9.58
N PRO A 256 10.31 8.98 8.94
CA PRO A 256 9.80 10.27 8.52
C PRO A 256 8.62 10.13 7.54
N ASP A 257 8.67 9.18 6.61
CA ASP A 257 7.58 8.92 5.66
C ASP A 257 6.29 8.47 6.38
N ALA A 258 6.41 7.67 7.45
CA ALA A 258 5.27 7.27 8.27
C ALA A 258 4.71 8.41 9.15
N LEU A 259 5.57 9.34 9.59
CA LEU A 259 5.20 10.49 10.43
C LEU A 259 4.66 11.68 9.62
N ALA A 260 5.03 11.80 8.35
CA ALA A 260 4.51 12.83 7.44
C ALA A 260 3.02 12.62 7.11
N GLN A 261 2.51 11.41 7.34
CA GLN A 261 1.09 11.06 7.22
C GLN A 261 0.56 11.28 5.78
N PRO A 262 -0.38 12.20 5.44
CA PRO A 262 -0.81 12.36 4.04
C PRO A 262 0.18 13.18 3.18
N ALA A 263 1.22 13.76 3.77
CA ALA A 263 2.22 14.49 3.02
C ALA A 263 3.24 13.54 2.38
N LEU A 264 3.44 13.70 1.07
CA LEU A 264 4.51 13.03 0.34
C LEU A 264 5.81 13.81 0.51
N ASP A 265 6.93 13.10 0.62
CA ASP A 265 8.24 13.72 0.56
C ASP A 265 8.45 14.37 -0.81
N GLY A 266 8.89 15.62 -0.79
CA GLY A 266 9.14 16.41 -1.99
C GLY A 266 10.64 16.58 -2.16
N ALA A 267 11.16 16.24 -3.34
CA ALA A 267 12.60 16.30 -3.59
C ALA A 267 13.23 17.68 -3.29
N ARG A 268 12.50 18.80 -3.51
CA ARG A 268 12.92 20.20 -3.21
C ARG A 268 11.72 21.16 -3.02
N GLY A 269 11.97 22.32 -2.42
CA GLY A 269 11.04 23.47 -2.40
C GLY A 269 9.94 23.40 -1.34
N ALA A 270 8.80 24.05 -1.60
CA ALA A 270 7.68 24.16 -0.65
C ALA A 270 7.11 22.78 -0.23
N ALA A 271 7.15 21.78 -1.11
CA ALA A 271 6.71 20.43 -0.79
C ALA A 271 7.59 19.76 0.30
N ALA A 272 8.92 19.95 0.22
CA ALA A 272 9.85 19.46 1.24
C ALA A 272 9.61 20.14 2.60
N ALA A 273 9.33 21.45 2.58
CA ALA A 273 9.02 22.20 3.79
C ALA A 273 7.73 21.71 4.46
N VAL A 274 6.67 21.47 3.68
CA VAL A 274 5.40 20.92 4.18
C VAL A 274 5.60 19.51 4.74
N TYR A 275 6.36 18.66 4.06
CA TYR A 275 6.69 17.32 4.54
C TYR A 275 7.36 17.35 5.92
N TRP A 276 8.44 18.13 6.08
CA TRP A 276 9.14 18.21 7.36
C TRP A 276 8.31 18.90 8.44
N LEU A 277 7.50 19.89 8.09
CA LEU A 277 6.55 20.50 9.02
C LEU A 277 5.57 19.46 9.57
N MET A 278 5.05 18.58 8.70
CA MET A 278 4.16 17.48 9.11
C MET A 278 4.85 16.48 10.02
N VAL A 279 6.10 16.09 9.71
CA VAL A 279 6.90 15.22 10.58
C VAL A 279 7.10 15.86 11.96
N LEU A 280 7.52 17.14 12.00
CA LEU A 280 7.74 17.87 13.26
C LEU A 280 6.43 18.04 14.04
N ALA A 281 5.32 18.34 13.36
CA ALA A 281 4.00 18.44 13.98
C ALA A 281 3.55 17.11 14.58
N ALA A 282 3.72 15.98 13.87
CA ALA A 282 3.42 14.66 14.39
C ALA A 282 4.24 14.34 15.64
N VAL A 283 5.56 14.56 15.59
CA VAL A 283 6.46 14.37 16.75
C VAL A 283 6.03 15.23 17.93
N ALA A 284 5.72 16.51 17.71
CA ALA A 284 5.27 17.41 18.76
C ALA A 284 3.96 16.94 19.40
N VAL A 285 2.96 16.60 18.58
CA VAL A 285 1.65 16.09 19.02
C VAL A 285 1.83 14.81 19.86
N ILE A 286 2.60 13.85 19.37
CA ILE A 286 2.85 12.58 20.08
C ILE A 286 3.58 12.83 21.40
N SER A 287 4.60 13.70 21.39
CA SER A 287 5.38 14.02 22.59
C SER A 287 4.51 14.63 23.67
N VAL A 288 3.73 15.66 23.33
CA VAL A 288 2.79 16.30 24.25
C VAL A 288 1.72 15.30 24.72
N GLY A 289 1.14 14.51 23.80
CA GLY A 289 0.16 13.48 24.12
C GLY A 289 0.67 12.42 25.09
N THR A 290 1.94 12.01 24.95
CA THR A 290 2.60 11.05 25.83
C THR A 290 2.85 11.64 27.22
N VAL A 291 3.32 12.89 27.30
CA VAL A 291 3.47 13.63 28.56
C VAL A 291 2.12 13.75 29.27
N MET A 292 1.05 14.02 28.53
CA MET A 292 -0.29 14.09 29.08
C MET A 292 -0.81 12.74 29.59
N GLU A 293 -0.57 11.66 28.85
CA GLU A 293 -0.92 10.31 29.33
C GLU A 293 -0.15 9.97 30.62
N ARG A 294 1.12 10.34 30.70
CA ARG A 294 1.95 10.21 31.91
C ARG A 294 1.39 11.02 33.08
N ARG A 295 0.95 12.26 32.86
CA ARG A 295 0.35 13.08 33.92
C ARG A 295 -0.97 12.51 34.43
N ARG A 296 -1.73 11.84 33.55
CA ARG A 296 -3.07 11.34 33.87
C ARG A 296 -3.08 9.97 34.57
N ILE A 297 -2.27 9.03 34.08
CA ILE A 297 -2.25 7.64 34.56
C ILE A 297 -0.98 7.37 35.41
N GLY A 298 -0.09 8.35 35.51
CA GLY A 298 1.22 8.19 36.13
C GLY A 298 2.28 7.67 35.14
N PRO A 299 3.52 7.42 35.62
CA PRO A 299 4.65 6.98 34.79
C PRO A 299 4.36 5.72 33.98
N ALA A 300 3.55 4.80 34.52
CA ALA A 300 3.15 3.57 33.83
C ALA A 300 2.42 3.82 32.51
N GLY A 301 1.56 4.85 32.44
CA GLY A 301 0.83 5.20 31.22
C GLY A 301 1.75 5.70 30.11
N GLY A 302 2.70 6.58 30.46
CA GLY A 302 3.72 7.08 29.54
C GLY A 302 4.63 5.97 29.01
N TRP A 303 5.13 5.11 29.91
CA TRP A 303 5.97 3.97 29.50
C TRP A 303 5.23 2.95 28.64
N ARG A 304 3.94 2.71 28.90
CA ARG A 304 3.11 1.86 28.04
C ARG A 304 3.03 2.41 26.61
N TRP A 305 2.84 3.72 26.44
CA TRP A 305 2.81 4.34 25.12
C TRP A 305 4.17 4.28 24.42
N LEU A 306 5.24 4.61 25.12
CA LEU A 306 6.60 4.56 24.57
C LEU A 306 7.00 3.14 24.16
N LEU A 307 6.73 2.15 25.03
CA LEU A 307 6.92 0.75 24.69
C LEU A 307 6.09 0.34 23.48
N GLY A 308 4.81 0.74 23.43
CA GLY A 308 3.92 0.47 22.30
C GLY A 308 4.45 1.05 20.99
N MET A 309 4.87 2.32 20.99
CA MET A 309 5.44 2.97 19.81
C MET A 309 6.69 2.26 19.31
N VAL A 310 7.62 1.90 20.21
CA VAL A 310 8.88 1.23 19.82
C VAL A 310 8.63 -0.21 19.37
N ALA A 311 7.97 -1.02 20.22
CA ALA A 311 7.77 -2.45 19.96
C ALA A 311 6.86 -2.69 18.74
N LEU A 312 5.77 -1.92 18.62
CA LEU A 312 4.84 -2.09 17.50
C LEU A 312 5.37 -1.47 16.20
N SER A 313 6.25 -0.46 16.25
CA SER A 313 6.99 -0.03 15.05
C SER A 313 7.94 -1.12 14.56
N GLY A 314 8.69 -1.74 15.48
CA GLY A 314 9.55 -2.88 15.17
C GLY A 314 8.75 -4.04 14.56
N ALA A 315 7.59 -4.36 15.13
CA ALA A 315 6.69 -5.38 14.60
C ALA A 315 6.10 -5.01 13.23
N ALA A 316 5.61 -3.78 13.07
CA ALA A 316 4.99 -3.26 11.84
C ALA A 316 5.95 -3.18 10.65
N TYR A 317 7.26 -3.08 10.92
CA TYR A 317 8.30 -3.02 9.89
C TYR A 317 9.18 -4.28 9.86
N SER A 318 8.86 -5.30 10.65
CA SER A 318 9.72 -6.47 10.88
C SER A 318 10.13 -7.19 9.60
N VAL A 319 9.20 -7.44 8.68
CA VAL A 319 9.48 -8.11 7.40
C VAL A 319 10.46 -7.31 6.55
N SER A 320 10.23 -6.01 6.40
CA SER A 320 11.11 -5.12 5.62
C SER A 320 12.44 -4.86 6.31
N PHE A 321 12.47 -4.93 7.64
CA PHE A 321 13.68 -4.85 8.43
C PHE A 321 14.57 -6.08 8.25
N LEU A 322 13.97 -7.29 8.21
CA LEU A 322 14.67 -8.55 7.97
C LEU A 322 15.16 -8.70 6.54
N ALA A 323 14.47 -8.11 5.56
CA ALA A 323 14.87 -8.17 4.16
C ALA A 323 16.09 -7.29 3.88
N ALA A 324 17.01 -7.77 3.03
CA ALA A 324 18.21 -7.03 2.63
C ALA A 324 17.91 -5.73 1.84
N GLU A 325 16.70 -5.60 1.28
CA GLU A 325 16.31 -4.47 0.44
C GLU A 325 16.17 -3.17 1.23
N ARG A 326 16.80 -2.09 0.75
CA ARG A 326 16.72 -0.75 1.37
C ARG A 326 15.94 0.20 0.47
N PHE A 327 14.63 -0.02 0.44
CA PHE A 327 13.73 0.74 -0.41
C PHE A 327 12.46 1.14 0.37
N PRO A 328 12.30 2.42 0.80
CA PRO A 328 11.27 2.80 1.77
C PRO A 328 9.88 3.04 1.15
N THR A 329 9.44 2.19 0.22
CA THR A 329 8.20 2.41 -0.56
C THR A 329 6.95 2.51 0.30
N TYR A 330 5.99 3.34 -0.11
CA TYR A 330 4.70 3.45 0.58
C TYR A 330 3.94 2.12 0.61
N ARG A 331 4.09 1.26 -0.41
CA ARG A 331 3.51 -0.10 -0.41
C ARG A 331 4.02 -1.00 0.72
N THR A 332 5.18 -0.72 1.34
CA THR A 332 5.75 -1.57 2.41
C THR A 332 5.63 -0.97 3.82
N ILE A 333 5.21 0.28 3.96
CA ILE A 333 5.18 0.99 5.25
C ILE A 333 3.76 1.27 5.77
N TYR A 334 2.73 0.66 5.18
CA TYR A 334 1.33 0.93 5.56
C TYR A 334 1.06 0.60 7.04
N ALA A 335 1.49 -0.58 7.51
CA ALA A 335 1.33 -0.96 8.91
C ALA A 335 2.03 0.03 9.86
N LEU A 336 3.25 0.48 9.53
CA LEU A 336 3.99 1.45 10.32
C LEU A 336 3.25 2.79 10.38
N THR A 337 2.80 3.31 9.24
CA THR A 337 1.99 4.53 9.14
C THR A 337 0.72 4.42 9.99
N GLY A 338 0.04 3.27 9.95
CA GLY A 338 -1.15 3.00 10.75
C GLY A 338 -0.89 3.04 12.26
N VAL A 339 0.21 2.43 12.73
CA VAL A 339 0.62 2.49 14.15
C VAL A 339 0.81 3.94 14.61
N TRP A 340 1.54 4.75 13.84
CA TRP A 340 1.76 6.15 14.19
C TRP A 340 0.47 6.99 14.11
N SER A 341 -0.39 6.71 13.12
CA SER A 341 -1.71 7.37 13.00
C SER A 341 -2.58 7.16 14.25
N VAL A 342 -2.56 5.95 14.83
CA VAL A 342 -3.25 5.63 16.08
C VAL A 342 -2.74 6.50 17.23
N PHE A 343 -1.42 6.57 17.42
CA PHE A 343 -0.82 7.34 18.50
C PHE A 343 -1.04 8.84 18.33
N ILE A 344 -0.97 9.37 17.10
CA ILE A 344 -1.30 10.76 16.77
C ILE A 344 -2.76 11.06 17.13
N ALA A 345 -3.69 10.21 16.71
CA ALA A 345 -5.11 10.41 17.01
C ALA A 345 -5.40 10.36 18.52
N ALA A 346 -4.82 9.39 19.23
CA ALA A 346 -4.92 9.30 20.68
C ALA A 346 -4.30 10.51 21.39
N ALA A 347 -3.16 11.00 20.90
CA ALA A 347 -2.48 12.18 21.41
C ALA A 347 -3.33 13.45 21.24
N LEU A 348 -3.92 13.68 20.07
CA LEU A 348 -4.82 14.82 19.82
C LEU A 348 -6.03 14.79 20.76
N VAL A 349 -6.65 13.63 20.95
CA VAL A 349 -7.76 13.46 21.90
C VAL A 349 -7.33 13.72 23.34
N ASN A 350 -6.10 13.38 23.71
CA ASN A 350 -5.55 13.71 25.02
C ASN A 350 -5.28 15.21 25.17
N ILE A 351 -4.64 15.84 24.18
CA ILE A 351 -4.34 17.29 24.14
C ILE A 351 -5.61 18.12 24.23
N GLY A 352 -6.67 17.73 23.52
CA GLY A 352 -7.96 18.41 23.59
C GLY A 352 -8.42 18.62 25.02
N ARG A 353 -8.16 17.69 25.94
CA ARG A 353 -8.60 17.78 27.34
C ARG A 353 -7.97 18.94 28.13
N LEU A 354 -6.92 19.58 27.61
CA LEU A 354 -6.33 20.78 28.22
C LEU A 354 -7.25 22.00 28.14
N LEU A 355 -8.22 22.02 27.21
CA LEU A 355 -9.12 23.14 27.00
C LEU A 355 -10.48 22.87 27.68
N PRO A 356 -10.81 23.56 28.78
CA PRO A 356 -12.08 23.37 29.48
C PRO A 356 -13.28 23.65 28.55
N GLY A 357 -14.29 22.77 28.59
CA GLY A 357 -15.55 22.93 27.85
C GLY A 357 -15.49 22.67 26.33
N ARG A 358 -14.42 23.09 25.64
CA ARG A 358 -14.31 23.03 24.15
C ARG A 358 -13.30 22.01 23.63
N GLY A 359 -12.45 21.49 24.49
CA GLY A 359 -11.32 20.67 24.13
C GLY A 359 -11.61 19.42 23.30
N ARG A 360 -12.67 18.70 23.66
CA ARG A 360 -13.13 17.53 22.89
C ARG A 360 -13.55 17.92 21.48
N GLN A 361 -14.26 19.03 21.31
CA GLN A 361 -14.71 19.51 20.02
C GLN A 361 -13.53 19.95 19.15
N VAL A 362 -12.55 20.65 19.73
CA VAL A 362 -11.32 21.06 19.03
C VAL A 362 -10.52 19.85 18.55
N ALA A 363 -10.34 18.81 19.38
CA ALA A 363 -9.64 17.59 18.96
C ALA A 363 -10.38 16.85 17.83
N ILE A 364 -11.71 16.77 17.91
CA ILE A 364 -12.54 16.17 16.85
C ILE A 364 -12.46 17.00 15.56
N ALA A 365 -12.54 18.33 15.67
CA ALA A 365 -12.43 19.24 14.53
C ALA A 365 -11.05 19.14 13.87
N GLY A 366 -9.97 19.05 14.66
CA GLY A 366 -8.62 18.83 14.16
C GLY A 366 -8.48 17.50 13.41
N LEU A 367 -9.00 16.41 13.98
CA LEU A 367 -9.04 15.10 13.30
C LEU A 367 -9.89 15.13 12.03
N ALA A 368 -11.04 15.81 12.05
CA ALA A 368 -11.93 15.93 10.90
C ALA A 368 -11.29 16.75 9.78
N GLY A 369 -10.66 17.87 10.11
CA GLY A 369 -9.87 18.68 9.16
C GLY A 369 -8.72 17.87 8.58
N PHE A 370 -8.04 17.06 9.40
CA PHE A 370 -6.97 16.18 8.94
C PHE A 370 -7.46 15.10 7.97
N VAL A 371 -8.60 14.47 8.25
CA VAL A 371 -9.25 13.50 7.33
C VAL A 371 -9.68 14.19 6.03
N LEU A 372 -10.26 15.40 6.11
CA LEU A 372 -10.69 16.15 4.93
C LEU A 372 -9.49 16.51 4.04
N VAL A 373 -8.42 17.05 4.62
CA VAL A 373 -7.17 17.33 3.89
C VAL A 373 -6.59 16.04 3.32
N GLY A 374 -6.58 14.95 4.10
CA GLY A 374 -6.16 13.63 3.63
C GLY A 374 -6.97 13.14 2.44
N ALA A 375 -8.29 13.37 2.41
CA ALA A 375 -9.15 12.96 1.30
C ALA A 375 -8.89 13.79 0.04
N LEU A 376 -8.73 15.11 0.19
CA LEU A 376 -8.37 16.01 -0.92
C LEU A 376 -7.00 15.66 -1.49
N LEU A 377 -6.01 15.42 -0.63
CA LEU A 377 -4.68 14.99 -1.04
C LEU A 377 -4.71 13.61 -1.67
N ALA A 378 -5.45 12.65 -1.12
CA ALA A 378 -5.57 11.32 -1.71
C ALA A 378 -6.17 11.35 -3.11
N ARG A 379 -7.25 12.12 -3.32
CA ARG A 379 -7.83 12.33 -4.66
C ARG A 379 -6.81 12.94 -5.61
N TRP A 380 -6.20 14.05 -5.21
CA TRP A 380 -5.26 14.79 -6.06
C TRP A 380 -4.01 13.97 -6.37
N GLN A 381 -3.38 13.38 -5.35
CA GLN A 381 -2.13 12.61 -5.49
C GLN A 381 -2.36 11.35 -6.34
N SER A 382 -3.44 10.58 -6.10
CA SER A 382 -3.78 9.43 -6.94
C SER A 382 -4.07 9.82 -8.39
N PHE A 383 -4.81 10.91 -8.61
CA PHE A 383 -5.18 11.30 -9.97
C PHE A 383 -4.02 11.97 -10.74
N GLU A 384 -3.41 12.99 -10.17
CA GLU A 384 -2.38 13.80 -10.84
C GLU A 384 -0.99 13.15 -10.84
N LEU A 385 -0.73 12.20 -9.93
CA LEU A 385 0.58 11.53 -9.85
C LEU A 385 0.55 10.08 -10.35
N PHE A 386 -0.63 9.45 -10.51
CA PHE A 386 -0.74 8.15 -11.21
C PHE A 386 -1.58 8.27 -12.48
N ALA A 387 -2.88 8.53 -12.36
CA ALA A 387 -3.81 8.36 -13.47
C ALA A 387 -3.46 9.22 -14.69
N VAL A 388 -3.27 10.53 -14.49
CA VAL A 388 -2.99 11.48 -15.58
C VAL A 388 -1.63 11.21 -16.24
N PRO A 389 -0.51 11.10 -15.51
CA PRO A 389 0.78 10.80 -16.14
C PRO A 389 0.79 9.47 -16.91
N GLN A 390 0.20 8.42 -16.34
CA GLN A 390 0.15 7.11 -16.98
C GLN A 390 -0.81 7.08 -18.18
N GLY A 391 -1.91 7.83 -18.11
CA GLY A 391 -2.81 8.04 -19.25
C GLY A 391 -2.12 8.75 -20.41
N ARG A 392 -1.26 9.74 -20.13
CA ARG A 392 -0.47 10.43 -21.15
C ARG A 392 0.61 9.53 -21.76
N GLU A 393 1.28 8.71 -20.95
CA GLU A 393 2.20 7.67 -21.45
C GLU A 393 1.51 6.77 -22.46
N LEU A 394 0.31 6.29 -22.10
CA LEU A 394 -0.49 5.43 -22.96
C LEU A 394 -0.93 6.16 -24.24
N GLN A 395 -1.39 7.41 -24.14
CA GLN A 395 -1.82 8.21 -25.28
C GLN A 395 -0.70 8.44 -26.31
N LEU A 396 0.53 8.72 -25.86
CA LEU A 396 1.68 8.88 -26.77
C LEU A 396 2.00 7.58 -27.51
N MET A 397 1.91 6.44 -26.82
CA MET A 397 2.07 5.13 -27.44
C MET A 397 0.96 4.86 -28.47
N GLU A 398 -0.28 5.24 -28.18
CA GLU A 398 -1.41 5.12 -29.10
C GLU A 398 -1.30 6.01 -30.34
N GLU A 399 -0.79 7.23 -30.20
CA GLU A 399 -0.45 8.09 -31.35
C GLU A 399 0.54 7.41 -32.29
N GLY A 400 1.56 6.75 -31.73
CA GLY A 400 2.53 5.98 -32.51
C GLY A 400 1.90 4.75 -33.15
N VAL A 401 1.16 3.96 -32.38
CA VAL A 401 0.48 2.76 -32.85
C VAL A 401 -0.51 3.08 -33.97
N ARG A 402 -1.23 4.21 -33.93
CA ARG A 402 -2.17 4.65 -34.98
C ARG A 402 -1.52 4.83 -36.37
N LYS A 403 -0.20 5.06 -36.43
CA LYS A 403 0.55 5.17 -37.69
C LYS A 403 0.90 3.81 -38.30
N ALA A 404 0.80 2.72 -37.54
CA ALA A 404 1.16 1.38 -38.00
C ALA A 404 0.21 0.86 -39.08
N VAL A 405 0.77 0.23 -40.12
CA VAL A 405 0.03 -0.47 -41.17
C VAL A 405 0.66 -1.85 -41.33
N LEU A 406 0.01 -2.90 -40.81
CA LEU A 406 0.59 -4.25 -40.72
C LEU A 406 1.06 -4.83 -42.07
N ALA A 407 0.35 -4.52 -43.16
CA ALA A 407 0.72 -4.97 -44.51
C ALA A 407 2.14 -4.51 -44.93
N LYS A 408 2.65 -3.41 -44.35
CA LYS A 408 3.99 -2.88 -44.61
C LYS A 408 5.08 -3.42 -43.66
N ARG A 409 4.71 -4.27 -42.70
CA ARG A 409 5.58 -4.77 -41.62
C ARG A 409 6.41 -3.66 -40.96
N PRO A 410 5.75 -2.69 -40.29
CA PRO A 410 6.41 -1.47 -39.84
C PRO A 410 7.50 -1.76 -38.81
N ARG A 411 8.58 -1.01 -38.91
CA ARG A 411 9.67 -0.96 -37.92
C ARG A 411 9.38 0.17 -36.95
N ILE A 412 9.08 -0.18 -35.70
CA ILE A 412 8.67 0.76 -34.67
C ILE A 412 9.81 0.93 -33.67
N PHE A 413 10.22 2.17 -33.42
CA PHE A 413 11.16 2.52 -32.35
C PHE A 413 10.50 3.37 -31.29
N VAL A 414 10.66 3.00 -30.02
CA VAL A 414 10.24 3.81 -28.88
C VAL A 414 11.48 4.42 -28.22
N ILE A 415 11.59 5.74 -28.27
CA ILE A 415 12.59 6.43 -27.47
C ILE A 415 12.08 6.42 -26.04
N THR A 416 12.75 5.68 -25.16
CA THR A 416 12.37 5.57 -23.74
C THR A 416 12.57 6.91 -23.05
N ALA A 417 11.67 7.23 -22.14
CA ALA A 417 11.78 8.42 -21.31
C ALA A 417 12.75 8.19 -20.15
N THR A 418 13.18 9.26 -19.51
CA THR A 418 13.81 9.21 -18.20
C THR A 418 12.81 9.65 -17.13
N GLN A 419 13.13 9.42 -15.87
CA GLN A 419 12.31 9.91 -14.77
C GLN A 419 12.20 11.45 -14.72
N ASP A 420 13.11 12.17 -15.38
CA ASP A 420 13.07 13.63 -15.50
C ASP A 420 12.12 14.11 -16.61
N ASP A 421 11.71 13.22 -17.53
CA ASP A 421 10.71 13.51 -18.57
C ASP A 421 9.27 13.31 -18.08
N SER A 422 9.06 13.01 -16.79
CA SER A 422 7.72 12.82 -16.22
C SER A 422 6.82 14.03 -16.45
N SER A 423 5.56 13.76 -16.84
CA SER A 423 4.52 14.78 -16.98
C SER A 423 3.85 15.14 -15.65
N ALA A 424 4.19 14.43 -14.57
CA ALA A 424 3.66 14.69 -13.24
C ALA A 424 4.24 15.98 -12.65
N PRO A 425 3.44 16.78 -11.90
CA PRO A 425 3.94 17.99 -11.23
C PRO A 425 4.98 17.67 -10.16
N ARG A 426 4.90 16.47 -9.56
CA ARG A 426 5.79 15.99 -8.49
C ARG A 426 6.13 14.53 -8.72
N ARG A 427 7.29 14.12 -8.22
CA ARG A 427 7.72 12.73 -8.21
C ARG A 427 8.16 12.33 -6.82
N TYR A 428 7.74 11.15 -6.41
CA TYR A 428 8.29 10.48 -5.25
C TYR A 428 8.63 9.04 -5.62
N ARG A 429 9.94 8.77 -5.64
CA ARG A 429 10.55 7.47 -5.93
C ARG A 429 9.95 6.82 -7.18
N ASP A 430 9.62 5.53 -7.09
CA ASP A 430 9.11 4.70 -8.19
C ASP A 430 7.58 4.52 -8.14
N GLU A 431 6.89 5.25 -7.26
CA GLU A 431 5.45 5.14 -7.03
C GLU A 431 4.72 6.36 -7.59
N PHE A 432 4.87 7.53 -6.96
CA PHE A 432 4.11 8.73 -7.35
C PHE A 432 4.84 9.52 -8.43
N GLY A 433 4.15 9.82 -9.53
CA GLY A 433 4.69 10.61 -10.64
C GLY A 433 5.84 9.91 -11.38
N SER A 434 5.99 8.61 -11.17
CA SER A 434 7.00 7.75 -11.79
C SER A 434 6.65 7.53 -13.27
N VAL A 435 7.69 7.46 -14.11
CA VAL A 435 7.53 7.07 -15.51
C VAL A 435 7.58 5.55 -15.62
N SER A 436 6.63 4.95 -16.36
CA SER A 436 6.60 3.51 -16.63
C SER A 436 7.48 3.14 -17.82
N ILE A 437 7.46 3.92 -18.90
CA ILE A 437 8.22 3.70 -20.13
C ILE A 437 9.64 4.29 -20.01
N ASP A 438 10.22 4.17 -18.81
CA ASP A 438 11.65 4.38 -18.55
C ASP A 438 12.47 3.10 -18.75
N ALA A 439 11.77 1.96 -18.84
CA ALA A 439 12.35 0.66 -19.12
C ALA A 439 11.84 0.09 -20.46
N GLU A 440 12.76 -0.45 -21.26
CA GLU A 440 12.48 -1.01 -22.58
C GLU A 440 11.45 -2.15 -22.55
N TRP A 441 11.48 -2.96 -21.49
CA TRP A 441 10.53 -4.06 -21.33
C TRP A 441 9.09 -3.56 -21.15
N VAL A 442 8.88 -2.41 -20.48
CA VAL A 442 7.54 -1.82 -20.35
C VAL A 442 7.07 -1.30 -21.71
N ALA A 443 7.93 -0.56 -22.42
CA ALA A 443 7.64 -0.08 -23.78
C ALA A 443 7.15 -1.21 -24.69
N LYS A 444 7.82 -2.36 -24.62
CA LYS A 444 7.48 -3.57 -25.38
C LYS A 444 6.08 -4.09 -25.04
N GLU A 445 5.76 -4.21 -23.75
CA GLU A 445 4.51 -4.80 -23.28
C GLU A 445 3.31 -3.87 -23.50
N VAL A 446 3.50 -2.55 -23.37
CA VAL A 446 2.51 -1.53 -23.77
C VAL A 446 2.24 -1.62 -25.27
N LEU A 447 3.30 -1.63 -26.10
CA LEU A 447 3.16 -1.70 -27.55
C LEU A 447 2.42 -2.97 -27.99
N LYS A 448 2.78 -4.13 -27.42
CA LYS A 448 2.08 -5.40 -27.70
C LYS A 448 0.59 -5.31 -27.38
N SER A 449 0.25 -4.74 -26.23
CA SER A 449 -1.13 -4.60 -25.78
C SER A 449 -1.94 -3.75 -26.76
N LEU A 450 -1.41 -2.57 -27.13
CA LEU A 450 -2.05 -1.65 -28.07
C LEU A 450 -2.13 -2.19 -29.50
N MET A 451 -1.10 -2.89 -29.98
CA MET A 451 -1.11 -3.51 -31.32
C MET A 451 -2.16 -4.62 -31.39
N LYS A 452 -2.31 -5.41 -30.32
CA LYS A 452 -3.35 -6.44 -30.24
C LYS A 452 -4.76 -5.83 -30.17
N GLU A 453 -4.94 -4.77 -29.39
CA GLU A 453 -6.22 -4.03 -29.31
C GLU A 453 -6.61 -3.47 -30.69
N ARG A 454 -5.68 -2.80 -31.37
CA ARG A 454 -5.94 -2.19 -32.69
C ARG A 454 -6.19 -3.22 -33.79
N PHE A 455 -5.50 -4.35 -33.75
CA PHE A 455 -5.55 -5.38 -34.79
C PHE A 455 -6.11 -6.71 -34.25
N ALA A 456 -7.19 -6.66 -33.47
CA ALA A 456 -7.75 -7.81 -32.74
C ALA A 456 -8.12 -9.02 -33.61
N GLY A 457 -8.40 -8.82 -34.90
CA GLY A 457 -8.70 -9.89 -35.87
C GLY A 457 -7.49 -10.46 -36.60
N ALA A 458 -6.28 -9.92 -36.40
CA ALA A 458 -5.08 -10.38 -37.10
C ALA A 458 -4.39 -11.51 -36.34
N THR A 459 -4.11 -12.60 -37.04
CA THR A 459 -3.34 -13.74 -36.51
C THR A 459 -1.88 -13.35 -36.29
N ASP A 460 -1.31 -13.67 -35.13
CA ASP A 460 0.10 -13.44 -34.79
C ASP A 460 0.58 -11.99 -35.03
N VAL A 461 -0.16 -10.98 -34.54
CA VAL A 461 0.18 -9.54 -34.68
C VAL A 461 1.66 -9.24 -34.39
N TYR A 462 2.24 -9.90 -33.39
CA TYR A 462 3.63 -9.69 -32.96
C TYR A 462 4.69 -10.05 -34.00
N LYS A 463 4.37 -10.89 -35.00
CA LYS A 463 5.28 -11.24 -36.11
C LYS A 463 5.18 -10.26 -37.27
N GLN A 464 4.21 -9.34 -37.24
CA GLN A 464 3.88 -8.44 -38.34
C GLN A 464 4.48 -7.04 -38.17
N TYR A 465 5.34 -6.83 -37.18
CA TYR A 465 6.11 -5.60 -36.99
C TYR A 465 7.46 -5.92 -36.34
N SER A 466 8.42 -5.02 -36.47
CA SER A 466 9.63 -5.07 -35.65
C SER A 466 9.61 -3.98 -34.60
N PHE A 467 10.22 -4.27 -33.45
CA PHE A 467 10.26 -3.36 -32.31
C PHE A 467 11.66 -3.28 -31.75
N ALA A 468 12.07 -2.04 -31.48
CA ALA A 468 13.19 -1.74 -30.62
C ALA A 468 12.82 -0.54 -29.73
N ALA A 469 13.49 -0.44 -28.59
CA ALA A 469 13.38 0.69 -27.71
C ALA A 469 14.75 1.02 -27.13
N GLY A 470 14.92 2.28 -26.73
CA GLY A 470 16.13 2.71 -26.04
C GLY A 470 16.15 4.22 -25.82
N PRO A 471 17.11 4.73 -25.03
CA PRO A 471 17.15 6.14 -24.65
C PRO A 471 17.68 7.06 -25.77
N LYS A 472 18.34 6.49 -26.79
CA LYS A 472 18.98 7.24 -27.88
C LYS A 472 18.08 7.28 -29.10
N VAL A 473 18.09 8.43 -29.78
CA VAL A 473 17.46 8.57 -31.09
C VAL A 473 18.16 7.61 -32.06
N PRO A 474 17.41 6.78 -32.81
CA PRO A 474 18.02 5.87 -33.77
C PRO A 474 18.55 6.63 -35.00
N GLU A 475 19.38 5.96 -35.80
CA GLU A 475 19.86 6.53 -37.06
C GLU A 475 18.68 6.90 -38.00
N PRO A 476 18.81 7.99 -38.78
CA PRO A 476 17.76 8.40 -39.71
C PRO A 476 17.35 7.28 -40.68
N LYS A 477 16.03 7.13 -40.91
CA LYS A 477 15.43 6.13 -41.81
C LYS A 477 15.56 4.65 -41.36
N SER A 478 16.13 4.38 -40.20
CA SER A 478 16.23 3.01 -39.64
C SER A 478 14.88 2.46 -39.15
N TYR A 479 13.91 3.34 -38.89
CA TYR A 479 12.56 2.97 -38.44
C TYR A 479 11.50 3.79 -39.17
N ASP A 480 10.33 3.19 -39.36
CA ASP A 480 9.20 3.80 -40.08
C ASP A 480 8.32 4.63 -39.13
N ILE A 481 8.29 4.24 -37.85
CA ILE A 481 7.54 4.92 -36.80
C ILE A 481 8.46 5.17 -35.62
N LEU A 482 8.54 6.43 -35.20
CA LEU A 482 9.25 6.86 -34.01
C LEU A 482 8.24 7.37 -32.98
N ILE A 483 8.26 6.77 -31.79
CA ILE A 483 7.47 7.21 -30.63
C ILE A 483 8.44 7.85 -29.64
N ASP A 484 8.40 9.17 -29.51
CA ASP A 484 9.25 9.90 -28.58
C ASP A 484 8.55 10.11 -27.24
N MET A 485 8.88 9.28 -26.24
CA MET A 485 8.29 9.38 -24.90
C MET A 485 8.77 10.61 -24.14
N ARG A 486 9.87 11.26 -24.56
CA ARG A 486 10.37 12.47 -23.89
C ARG A 486 9.44 13.68 -24.09
N ARG A 487 8.47 13.58 -25.02
CA ARG A 487 7.38 14.55 -25.21
C ARG A 487 6.47 14.67 -23.99
N MET A 488 6.49 13.70 -23.08
CA MET A 488 5.75 13.81 -21.81
C MET A 488 6.06 15.06 -21.02
N ARG A 489 7.33 15.53 -21.05
CA ARG A 489 7.75 16.72 -20.32
C ARG A 489 7.04 18.00 -20.79
N GLU A 490 6.56 18.01 -22.04
CA GLU A 490 5.83 19.14 -22.63
C GLU A 490 4.45 19.34 -21.99
N ALA A 491 3.91 18.27 -21.41
CA ALA A 491 2.61 18.29 -20.72
C ALA A 491 2.74 18.57 -19.20
N ARG A 492 3.95 18.87 -18.71
CA ARG A 492 4.18 19.19 -17.30
C ARG A 492 3.62 20.59 -17.00
N PRO A 493 2.73 20.73 -15.99
CA PRO A 493 2.13 22.02 -15.65
C PRO A 493 3.10 22.99 -14.97
#